data_AF-A0A2M6YCE6-F1
#
_entry.id   AF-A0A2M6YCE6-F1
#
_cell.length_a   1.000
_cell.length_b   1.000
_cell.length_c   1.000
_cell.angle_alpha   90.00
_cell.angle_beta   90.00
_cell.angle_gamma   90.00
#
_symmetry.space_group_name_H-M   'P 1'
#
loop_
_entity.id
_entity.type
_entity.pdbx_description
1 polymer ?
#
loop_
_entity_poly.entity_id
_entity_poly.type
_entity_poly.pdbx_seq_one_letter_code
_entity_poly.pdbx_strand_id
1 'polypeptide(L)'
;MEIKHIQQPTKEQREKNKKYKVAISYPPMPSEKGTPCLGQNRQFQWFKSPTYIYPIVPAYAATLLKSQGYDVIWDDGIAEELSQDEWLEKILKFKPNLIVFETKTPVVKRHWKVIDVIKEEMPETKIVLVGDHVTA
;
A
#
# COMPACT_ATOMS: atom_id res chain seq x y z
N MET A 1 -12.88 24.29 4.42
CA MET A 1 -12.16 24.70 3.20
C MET A 1 -12.58 23.75 2.08
N GLU A 2 -13.52 24.14 1.22
CA GLU A 2 -13.84 23.35 0.04
C GLU A 2 -12.67 23.45 -0.94
N ILE A 3 -12.01 22.33 -1.21
CA ILE A 3 -10.99 22.26 -2.25
C ILE A 3 -11.73 22.31 -3.59
N LYS A 4 -11.99 23.52 -4.11
CA LYS A 4 -12.83 23.80 -5.30
C LYS A 4 -12.36 23.12 -6.60
N HIS A 5 -11.23 22.41 -6.59
CA HIS A 5 -10.59 21.84 -7.79
C HIS A 5 -10.71 20.31 -7.91
N ILE A 6 -11.17 19.59 -6.88
CA ILE A 6 -11.42 18.14 -7.01
C ILE A 6 -12.91 17.95 -7.23
N GLN A 7 -13.33 17.92 -8.49
CA GLN A 7 -14.71 17.62 -8.84
C GLN A 7 -15.06 16.21 -8.37
N GLN A 8 -16.20 16.06 -7.70
CA GLN A 8 -16.71 14.74 -7.36
C GLN A 8 -17.15 14.01 -8.62
N PRO A 9 -16.89 12.70 -8.74
CA PRO A 9 -17.24 11.95 -9.93
C PRO A 9 -18.76 11.84 -10.06
N THR A 10 -19.24 11.90 -11.31
CA THR A 10 -20.63 11.62 -11.67
C THR A 10 -21.00 10.18 -11.31
N LYS A 11 -22.30 9.86 -11.28
CA LYS A 11 -22.78 8.49 -11.01
C LYS A 11 -22.17 7.48 -11.99
N GLU A 12 -22.10 7.83 -13.28
CA GLU A 12 -21.50 6.99 -14.32
C GLU A 12 -19.99 6.78 -14.10
N GLN A 13 -19.27 7.85 -13.75
CA GLN A 13 -17.85 7.76 -13.42
C GLN A 13 -17.61 6.88 -12.19
N ARG A 14 -18.46 6.97 -11.16
CA ARG A 14 -18.35 6.09 -9.97
C ARG A 14 -18.53 4.62 -10.34
N GLU A 15 -19.52 4.27 -11.15
CA GLU A 15 -19.73 2.89 -11.61
C GLU A 15 -18.54 2.37 -12.44
N LYS A 16 -17.94 3.23 -13.26
CA LYS A 16 -16.71 2.90 -13.98
C LYS A 16 -15.52 2.72 -13.04
N ASN A 17 -15.30 3.66 -12.12
CA ASN A 17 -14.16 3.65 -11.20
C ASN A 17 -14.22 2.47 -10.22
N LYS A 18 -15.41 2.06 -9.78
CA LYS A 18 -15.61 0.93 -8.87
C LYS A 18 -15.08 -0.39 -9.41
N LYS A 19 -14.97 -0.54 -10.74
CA LYS A 19 -14.36 -1.71 -11.37
C LYS A 19 -12.84 -1.76 -11.21
N TYR A 20 -12.22 -0.64 -10.88
CA TYR A 20 -10.77 -0.52 -10.71
C TYR A 20 -10.40 -0.59 -9.24
N LYS A 21 -9.65 -1.63 -8.90
CA LYS A 21 -9.28 -2.00 -7.53
C LYS A 21 -7.87 -1.53 -7.20
N VAL A 22 -7.73 -0.83 -6.08
CA VAL A 22 -6.45 -0.30 -5.59
C VAL A 22 -6.16 -0.82 -4.20
N ALA A 23 -4.96 -1.36 -3.98
CA ALA A 23 -4.46 -1.69 -2.65
C ALA A 23 -3.36 -0.70 -2.27
N ILE A 24 -3.56 0.04 -1.18
CA ILE A 24 -2.46 0.74 -0.51
C ILE A 24 -1.94 -0.23 0.54
N SER A 25 -0.77 -0.82 0.30
CA SER A 25 -0.32 -2.01 0.99
C SER A 25 1.06 -1.86 1.62
N TYR A 26 1.27 -2.52 2.75
CA TYR A 26 2.56 -2.64 3.43
C TYR A 26 2.84 -4.13 3.68
N PRO A 27 3.67 -4.79 2.86
CA PRO A 27 3.93 -6.21 3.02
C PRO A 27 4.64 -6.49 4.36
N PRO A 28 4.29 -7.58 5.07
CA PRO A 28 4.97 -7.98 6.28
C PRO A 28 6.48 -8.16 6.06
N MET A 29 7.26 -7.66 7.01
CA MET A 29 8.72 -7.71 6.95
C MET A 29 9.31 -8.30 8.24
N PRO A 30 9.06 -9.60 8.52
CA PRO A 30 9.61 -10.25 9.70
C PRO A 30 11.14 -10.14 9.73
N SER A 31 11.68 -9.93 10.92
CA SER A 31 13.11 -9.71 11.14
C SER A 31 13.44 -9.85 12.62
N GLU A 32 14.56 -10.49 12.94
CA GLU A 32 15.07 -10.56 14.31
C GLU A 32 15.44 -9.17 14.88
N LYS A 33 15.57 -8.16 14.01
CA LYS A 33 15.86 -6.77 14.40
C LYS A 33 14.68 -6.07 15.10
N GLY A 34 13.49 -6.65 15.05
CA GLY A 34 12.27 -6.10 15.66
C GLY A 34 11.23 -5.66 14.64
N THR A 35 10.40 -4.68 15.02
CA THR A 35 9.28 -4.18 14.22
C THR A 35 9.74 -3.16 13.18
N PRO A 36 9.39 -3.33 11.89
CA PRO A 36 9.76 -2.38 10.84
C PRO A 36 8.85 -1.15 10.87
N CYS A 37 9.43 0.04 11.04
CA CYS A 37 8.70 1.31 10.96
C CYS A 37 8.86 1.92 9.56
N LEU A 38 8.06 1.46 8.59
CA LEU A 38 8.14 1.88 7.18
C LEU A 38 7.31 3.15 6.88
N GLY A 39 5.97 3.06 6.94
CA GLY A 39 5.08 4.21 6.70
C GLY A 39 4.99 5.19 7.88
N GLN A 40 5.69 4.87 8.96
CA GLN A 40 5.55 5.49 10.26
C GLN A 40 6.59 6.58 10.53
N ASN A 41 7.80 6.40 9.99
CA ASN A 41 8.95 7.26 10.27
C ASN A 41 9.44 7.96 8.99
N ARG A 42 10.05 9.13 9.17
CA ARG A 42 10.74 9.85 8.07
C ARG A 42 11.87 9.02 7.45
N GLN A 43 12.48 8.15 8.25
CA GLN A 43 13.51 7.20 7.83
C GLN A 43 13.14 5.81 8.32
N PHE A 44 13.42 4.79 7.51
CA PHE A 44 13.17 3.41 7.88
C PHE A 44 14.02 3.01 9.10
N GLN A 45 13.38 2.44 10.12
CA GLN A 45 14.04 1.97 11.34
C GLN A 45 13.41 0.66 11.84
N TRP A 46 14.20 -0.10 12.60
CA TRP A 46 13.74 -1.28 13.32
C TRP A 46 13.61 -0.93 14.80
N PHE A 47 12.43 -1.11 15.37
CA PHE A 47 12.18 -0.83 16.79
C PHE A 47 12.02 -2.15 17.56
N LYS A 48 12.48 -2.16 18.82
CA LYS A 48 12.33 -3.32 19.72
C LYS A 48 10.88 -3.53 20.15
N SER A 49 10.15 -2.44 20.33
CA SER A 49 8.72 -2.45 20.65
C SER A 49 7.94 -1.95 19.44
N PRO A 50 6.78 -2.55 19.13
CA PRO A 50 5.94 -2.08 18.04
C PRO A 50 5.44 -0.68 18.34
N THR A 51 5.53 0.19 17.34
CA THR A 51 5.02 1.56 17.38
C THR A 51 4.13 1.73 16.16
N TYR A 52 2.93 2.30 16.33
CA TYR A 52 1.99 2.49 15.23
C TYR A 52 1.74 3.97 15.01
N ILE A 53 2.51 4.58 14.11
CA ILE A 53 2.28 5.97 13.66
C ILE A 53 1.35 5.93 12.47
N TYR A 54 0.32 6.77 12.48
CA TYR A 54 -0.62 6.84 11.38
C TYR A 54 0.06 7.42 10.12
N PRO A 55 0.17 6.64 9.00
CA PRO A 55 0.80 7.09 7.77
C PRO A 55 -0.14 8.05 7.01
N ILE A 56 -0.10 9.33 7.41
CA ILE A 56 -1.05 10.36 6.95
C ILE A 56 -1.12 10.41 5.41
N VAL A 57 0.00 10.56 4.71
CA VAL A 57 -0.03 10.79 3.26
C VAL A 57 -0.66 9.60 2.49
N PRO A 58 -0.23 8.35 2.69
CA PRO A 58 -0.88 7.20 2.04
C PRO A 58 -2.34 7.01 2.47
N ALA A 59 -2.69 7.27 3.73
CA ALA A 59 -4.06 7.14 4.20
C ALA A 59 -5.00 8.19 3.60
N TYR A 60 -4.52 9.42 3.41
CA TYR A 60 -5.23 10.45 2.66
C TYR A 60 -5.40 10.07 1.18
N ALA A 61 -4.39 9.46 0.56
CA ALA A 61 -4.50 8.95 -0.81
C ALA A 61 -5.58 7.86 -0.92
N ALA A 62 -5.60 6.89 0.00
CA ALA A 62 -6.64 5.86 0.06
C ALA A 62 -8.04 6.47 0.21
N THR A 63 -8.18 7.45 1.11
CA THR A 63 -9.44 8.17 1.35
C THR A 63 -9.90 8.94 0.11
N LEU A 64 -8.97 9.64 -0.55
CA LEU A 64 -9.26 10.39 -1.77
C LEU A 64 -9.72 9.45 -2.88
N LEU A 65 -9.00 8.37 -3.15
CA LEU A 65 -9.38 7.37 -4.16
C LEU A 65 -10.78 6.80 -3.88
N LYS A 66 -11.07 6.45 -2.62
CA LYS A 66 -12.40 5.97 -2.23
C LYS A 66 -13.48 7.03 -2.46
N SER A 67 -13.21 8.30 -2.16
CA SER A 67 -14.14 9.41 -2.43
C SER A 67 -14.43 9.55 -3.94
N GLN A 68 -13.45 9.23 -4.78
CA GLN A 68 -13.53 9.22 -6.24
C GLN A 68 -14.17 7.93 -6.81
N GLY A 69 -14.67 7.03 -5.95
CA GLY A 69 -15.46 5.86 -6.37
C GLY A 69 -14.65 4.64 -6.77
N TYR A 70 -13.34 4.61 -6.53
CA TYR A 70 -12.52 3.41 -6.71
C TYR A 70 -12.79 2.38 -5.60
N ASP A 71 -12.57 1.10 -5.88
CA ASP A 71 -12.59 0.04 -4.86
C ASP A 71 -11.20 -0.02 -4.21
N VAL A 72 -11.08 0.43 -2.97
CA VAL A 72 -9.80 0.67 -2.31
C VAL A 72 -9.72 -0.13 -1.02
N ILE A 73 -8.62 -0.87 -0.83
CA ILE A 73 -8.25 -1.44 0.46
C ILE A 73 -7.05 -0.71 1.07
N TRP A 74 -7.13 -0.51 2.38
CA TRP A 74 -5.98 -0.21 3.23
C TRP A 74 -5.49 -1.53 3.80
N ASP A 75 -4.23 -1.85 3.56
CA ASP A 75 -3.66 -3.16 3.87
C ASP A 75 -2.29 -3.00 4.53
N ASP A 76 -2.27 -2.80 5.84
CA ASP A 76 -1.01 -2.62 6.57
C ASP A 76 -0.63 -3.92 7.26
N GLY A 77 -0.04 -4.86 6.49
CA GLY A 77 0.37 -6.16 7.01
C GLY A 77 1.44 -6.10 8.10
N ILE A 78 2.16 -4.97 8.21
CA ILE A 78 3.10 -4.73 9.31
C ILE A 78 2.32 -4.40 10.58
N ALA A 79 1.40 -3.43 10.52
CA ALA A 79 0.61 -3.01 11.67
C ALA A 79 -0.40 -4.06 12.12
N GLU A 80 -0.94 -4.84 11.18
CA GLU A 80 -1.86 -5.96 11.40
C GLU A 80 -1.13 -7.25 11.86
N GLU A 81 0.21 -7.24 11.92
CA GLU A 81 1.04 -8.39 12.31
C GLU A 81 0.77 -9.67 11.49
N LEU A 82 0.45 -9.50 10.21
CA LEU A 82 0.16 -10.62 9.33
C LEU A 82 1.44 -11.42 9.03
N SER A 83 1.30 -12.72 8.89
CA SER A 83 2.30 -13.52 8.20
C SER A 83 2.35 -13.16 6.71
N GLN A 84 3.45 -13.52 6.04
CA GLN A 84 3.58 -13.27 4.60
C GLN A 84 2.50 -14.00 3.79
N ASP A 85 2.09 -15.19 4.21
CA ASP A 85 1.09 -16.01 3.53
C ASP A 85 -0.32 -15.44 3.72
N GLU A 86 -0.69 -15.02 4.93
CA GLU A 86 -1.99 -14.38 5.20
C GLU A 86 -2.13 -13.07 4.41
N TRP A 87 -1.06 -12.28 4.37
CA TRP A 87 -1.02 -11.05 3.60
C TRP A 87 -1.17 -11.33 2.09
N LEU A 88 -0.43 -12.32 1.56
CA LEU A 88 -0.51 -12.68 0.15
C LEU A 88 -1.90 -13.20 -0.22
N GLU A 89 -2.50 -14.06 0.62
CA GLU A 89 -3.86 -14.56 0.41
C GLU A 89 -4.88 -13.41 0.35
N LYS A 90 -4.77 -12.41 1.25
CA LYS A 90 -5.63 -11.22 1.26
C LYS A 90 -5.51 -10.43 -0.06
N ILE A 91 -4.29 -10.25 -0.56
CA ILE A 91 -4.01 -9.58 -1.84
C ILE A 91 -4.57 -10.37 -3.03
N LEU A 92 -4.32 -11.68 -3.09
CA LEU A 92 -4.79 -12.57 -4.15
C LEU A 92 -6.32 -12.70 -4.17
N LYS A 93 -6.97 -12.64 -3.01
CA LYS A 93 -8.43 -12.61 -2.89
C LYS A 93 -9.01 -11.29 -3.38
N PHE A 94 -8.37 -10.16 -3.06
CA PHE A 94 -8.85 -8.85 -3.48
C PHE A 94 -8.68 -8.65 -5.00
N LYS A 95 -7.59 -9.17 -5.59
CA LYS A 95 -7.22 -9.04 -7.01
C LYS A 95 -7.11 -7.56 -7.45
N PRO A 96 -6.20 -6.78 -6.86
CA PRO A 96 -6.04 -5.37 -7.19
C PRO A 96 -5.55 -5.19 -8.63
N ASN A 97 -6.07 -4.16 -9.31
CA ASN A 97 -5.49 -3.69 -10.57
C ASN A 97 -4.19 -2.92 -10.32
N LEU A 98 -4.10 -2.25 -9.17
CA LEU A 98 -2.97 -1.44 -8.74
C LEU A 98 -2.62 -1.73 -7.28
N ILE A 99 -1.35 -2.02 -6.99
CA ILE A 99 -0.81 -2.07 -5.64
C ILE A 99 0.19 -0.93 -5.47
N VAL A 100 0.07 -0.20 -4.38
CA VAL A 100 0.99 0.87 -4.00
C VAL A 100 1.79 0.42 -2.78
N PHE A 101 3.12 0.43 -2.90
CA PHE A 101 4.03 0.23 -1.78
C PHE A 101 4.81 1.51 -1.50
N GLU A 102 4.76 1.99 -0.26
CA GLU A 102 5.75 2.94 0.20
C GLU A 102 7.08 2.22 0.42
N THR A 103 8.17 2.73 -0.13
CA THR A 103 9.49 2.11 -0.03
C THR A 103 10.56 3.10 0.37
N LYS A 104 11.67 2.57 0.89
CA LYS A 104 12.87 3.31 1.27
C LYS A 104 14.09 2.48 0.87
N THR A 105 15.26 3.11 0.72
CA THR A 105 16.50 2.45 0.28
C THR A 105 16.80 1.13 1.01
N PRO A 106 16.67 1.03 2.36
CA PRO A 106 17.03 -0.21 3.07
C PRO A 106 16.13 -1.41 2.78
N VAL A 107 14.92 -1.19 2.26
CA VAL A 107 13.90 -2.23 2.06
C VAL A 107 13.53 -2.46 0.60
N VAL A 108 14.03 -1.65 -0.34
CA VAL A 108 13.65 -1.74 -1.77
C VAL A 108 13.90 -3.12 -2.36
N LYS A 109 15.01 -3.78 -2.01
CA LYS A 109 15.31 -5.14 -2.47
C LYS A 109 14.35 -6.19 -1.89
N ARG A 110 13.79 -5.96 -0.69
CA ARG A 110 12.74 -6.82 -0.14
C ARG A 110 11.45 -6.63 -0.92
N HIS A 111 11.09 -5.39 -1.24
CA HIS A 111 9.94 -5.11 -2.09
C HIS A 111 10.07 -5.73 -3.49
N TRP A 112 11.26 -5.73 -4.11
CA TRP A 112 11.44 -6.42 -5.39
C TRP A 112 11.10 -7.90 -5.31
N LYS A 113 11.56 -8.62 -4.27
CA LYS A 113 11.20 -10.03 -4.08
C LYS A 113 9.69 -10.23 -3.90
N VAL A 114 9.04 -9.36 -3.13
CA VAL A 114 7.59 -9.38 -2.96
C VAL A 114 6.86 -9.12 -4.28
N ILE A 115 7.37 -8.18 -5.07
CA ILE A 115 6.88 -7.85 -6.41
C ILE A 115 7.01 -9.04 -7.35
N ASP A 116 8.15 -9.74 -7.35
CA ASP A 116 8.38 -10.90 -8.18
C ASP A 116 7.31 -11.98 -7.91
N VAL A 117 7.06 -12.30 -6.64
CA VAL A 117 5.99 -13.24 -6.23
C VAL A 117 4.60 -12.77 -6.68
N ILE A 118 4.26 -11.49 -6.47
CA ILE A 118 2.99 -10.94 -6.96
C ILE A 118 2.87 -11.08 -8.47
N LYS A 119 3.97 -10.88 -9.22
CA LYS A 119 3.97 -10.91 -10.68
C LYS A 119 3.87 -12.32 -11.25
N GLU A 120 4.33 -13.33 -10.52
CA GLU A 120 4.10 -14.73 -10.85
C GLU A 120 2.59 -15.07 -10.74
N GLU A 121 1.93 -14.64 -9.67
CA GLU A 121 0.51 -14.96 -9.41
C GLU A 121 -0.49 -14.04 -10.15
N MET A 122 -0.14 -12.76 -10.32
CA MET A 122 -0.98 -11.71 -10.89
C MET A 122 -0.18 -10.81 -11.84
N PRO A 123 0.23 -11.32 -13.02
CA PRO A 123 1.13 -10.62 -13.95
C PRO A 123 0.60 -9.25 -14.40
N GLU A 124 -0.72 -9.12 -14.54
CA GLU A 124 -1.39 -7.90 -14.99
C GLU A 124 -1.48 -6.79 -13.93
N THR A 125 -1.39 -7.13 -12.64
CA THR A 125 -1.47 -6.16 -11.53
C THR A 125 -0.34 -5.15 -11.64
N LYS A 126 -0.67 -3.87 -11.74
CA LYS A 126 0.34 -2.81 -11.76
C LYS A 126 0.83 -2.55 -10.35
N ILE A 127 2.12 -2.30 -10.21
CA ILE A 127 2.72 -2.00 -8.91
C ILE A 127 3.41 -0.64 -9.00
N VAL A 128 3.13 0.22 -8.04
CA VAL A 128 3.71 1.56 -7.94
C VAL A 128 4.48 1.65 -6.62
N LEU A 129 5.76 1.96 -6.74
CA LEU A 129 6.61 2.27 -5.59
C LEU A 129 6.60 3.78 -5.36
N VAL A 130 6.36 4.20 -4.11
CA VAL A 130 6.39 5.61 -3.69
C VAL A 130 7.35 5.81 -2.51
N GLY A 131 7.71 7.05 -2.21
CA GLY A 131 8.59 7.41 -1.10
C GLY A 131 9.89 8.08 -1.55
N ASP A 132 10.67 8.53 -0.57
CA ASP A 132 11.76 9.50 -0.78
C ASP A 132 12.96 8.97 -1.59
N HIS A 133 13.05 7.65 -1.80
CA HIS A 133 14.24 7.00 -2.37
C HIS A 133 13.91 6.01 -3.50
N VAL A 134 12.73 6.13 -4.14
CA VAL A 134 12.33 5.21 -5.23
C VAL A 134 13.24 5.34 -6.46
N THR A 135 13.77 6.54 -6.70
CA THR A 135 14.57 6.89 -7.87
C THR A 135 16.05 7.17 -7.54
N ALA A 136 16.47 6.84 -6.32
CA ALA A 136 17.82 7.11 -5.81
C ALA A 136 18.82 6.01 -6.18
#